data_AF-A0A1Q7VLT1-F1
#
_entry.id   AF-A0A1Q7VLT1-F1
#
_cell.length_a   1.000
_cell.length_b   1.000
_cell.length_c   1.000
_cell.angle_alpha   90.00
_cell.angle_beta   90.00
_cell.angle_gamma   90.00
#
_symmetry.space_group_name_H-M   'P 1'
#
loop_
_entity.id
_entity.type
_entity.pdbx_description
1 polymer ?
#
loop_
_entity_poly.entity_id
_entity_poly.type
_entity_poly.pdbx_seq_one_letter_code
_entity_poly.pdbx_strand_id
1 'polypeptide(L)'
;MAKGKYDVFLCYKSEDKLAVKNIGNQLKDWGIAPWLDMWDIPPGRPWQREIERQIVKIPSAAVFVGSSGIGPWQQLEIEAFLREFVSRGCPVIPVLLPDAVDKPKLPPFLEGMQWVDFRTSDPNPMERLIWGITGKRI
;
A
#
# COMPACT_ATOMS: atom_id res chain seq x y z
N MET A 1 1.81 -1.90 -23.02
CA MET A 1 2.37 -2.72 -21.93
C MET A 1 1.26 -3.63 -21.44
N ALA A 2 1.49 -4.93 -21.29
CA ALA A 2 0.47 -5.85 -20.79
C ALA A 2 0.05 -5.41 -19.37
N LYS A 3 -1.25 -5.23 -19.13
CA LYS A 3 -1.75 -4.92 -17.79
C LYS A 3 -1.39 -6.10 -16.86
N GLY A 4 -0.60 -5.84 -15.83
CA GLY A 4 -0.26 -6.85 -14.83
C GLY A 4 -1.51 -7.37 -14.11
N LYS A 5 -1.42 -8.52 -13.44
CA LYS A 5 -2.53 -9.11 -12.68
C LYS A 5 -3.04 -8.19 -11.55
N TYR A 6 -2.18 -7.32 -11.04
CA TYR A 6 -2.46 -6.44 -9.91
C TYR A 6 -2.02 -5.01 -10.23
N ASP A 7 -2.77 -4.05 -9.70
CA ASP A 7 -2.55 -2.62 -9.87
C ASP A 7 -1.80 -2.00 -8.67
N VAL A 8 -1.93 -2.56 -7.47
CA VAL A 8 -1.34 -2.01 -6.24
C VAL A 8 -0.93 -3.09 -5.25
N PHE A 9 0.23 -2.93 -4.62
CA PHE A 9 0.68 -3.74 -3.48
C PHE A 9 0.21 -3.08 -2.19
N LEU A 10 -0.54 -3.78 -1.35
CA LEU A 10 -1.01 -3.27 -0.07
C LEU A 10 -0.03 -3.66 1.05
N CYS A 11 0.74 -2.68 1.53
CA CYS A 11 1.75 -2.84 2.57
C CYS A 11 1.22 -2.34 3.90
N TYR A 12 1.20 -3.19 4.93
CA TYR A 12 0.56 -2.87 6.20
C TYR A 12 1.16 -3.68 7.36
N LYS A 13 0.89 -3.26 8.60
CA LYS A 13 1.22 -4.05 9.78
C LYS A 13 0.13 -5.06 10.08
N SER A 14 0.49 -6.21 10.65
CA SER A 14 -0.47 -7.25 11.04
C SER A 14 -1.63 -6.74 11.92
N GLU A 15 -1.41 -5.69 12.73
CA GLU A 15 -2.41 -5.01 13.55
C GLU A 15 -3.49 -4.30 12.71
N ASP A 16 -3.11 -3.76 11.57
CA ASP A 16 -3.96 -2.97 10.66
C ASP A 16 -4.75 -3.84 9.66
N LYS A 17 -4.57 -5.17 9.75
CA LYS A 17 -5.11 -6.18 8.83
C LYS A 17 -6.58 -5.98 8.46
N LEU A 18 -7.43 -5.71 9.46
CA LEU A 18 -8.87 -5.58 9.23
C LEU A 18 -9.20 -4.32 8.42
N ALA A 19 -8.58 -3.18 8.76
CA ALA A 19 -8.80 -1.92 8.06
C ALA A 19 -8.31 -2.01 6.60
N VAL A 20 -7.12 -2.56 6.39
CA VAL A 20 -6.53 -2.72 5.04
C VAL A 20 -7.31 -3.70 4.18
N LYS A 21 -7.82 -4.79 4.76
CA LYS A 21 -8.71 -5.71 4.06
C LYS A 21 -9.99 -5.02 3.57
N ASN A 22 -10.58 -4.15 4.40
CA ASN A 22 -11.79 -3.42 4.04
C ASN A 22 -11.53 -2.41 2.93
N ILE A 23 -10.43 -1.65 2.99
CA ILE A 23 -10.01 -0.73 1.92
C ILE A 23 -9.70 -1.51 0.64
N GLY A 24 -9.00 -2.63 0.73
CA GLY A 24 -8.70 -3.49 -0.42
C GLY A 24 -9.96 -4.06 -1.08
N ASN A 25 -11.00 -4.41 -0.32
CA ASN A 25 -12.27 -4.83 -0.91
C ASN A 25 -12.96 -3.68 -1.65
N GLN A 26 -12.96 -2.48 -1.07
CA GLN A 26 -13.48 -1.30 -1.77
C GLN A 26 -12.70 -1.03 -3.06
N LEU A 27 -11.37 -1.14 -3.07
CA LEU A 27 -10.57 -1.04 -4.30
C LEU A 27 -11.04 -2.03 -5.39
N LYS A 28 -11.38 -3.26 -5.01
CA LYS A 28 -11.94 -4.25 -5.94
C LYS A 28 -13.30 -3.83 -6.49
N ASP A 29 -14.16 -3.24 -5.67
CA ASP A 29 -15.46 -2.72 -6.10
C ASP A 29 -15.31 -1.60 -7.14
N TRP A 30 -14.20 -0.85 -7.08
CA TRP A 30 -13.80 0.16 -8.06
C TRP A 30 -13.02 -0.40 -9.27
N GLY A 31 -12.90 -1.72 -9.39
CA GLY A 31 -12.19 -2.37 -10.51
C GLY A 31 -10.66 -2.27 -10.45
N ILE A 32 -10.11 -1.88 -9.30
CA ILE A 32 -8.67 -1.94 -9.02
C ILE A 32 -8.34 -3.32 -8.47
N ALA A 33 -7.24 -3.92 -8.93
CA ALA A 33 -6.78 -5.23 -8.49
C ALA A 33 -5.67 -5.10 -7.43
N PRO A 34 -6.00 -5.03 -6.12
CA PRO A 34 -5.00 -5.04 -5.06
C PRO A 34 -4.38 -6.43 -4.90
N TRP A 35 -3.08 -6.43 -4.61
CA TRP A 35 -2.37 -7.59 -4.08
C TRP A 35 -2.27 -7.46 -2.56
N LEU A 36 -2.73 -8.48 -1.84
CA LEU A 36 -2.65 -8.54 -0.38
C LEU A 36 -2.15 -9.92 0.03
N ASP A 37 -1.14 -9.96 0.87
CA ASP A 37 -0.47 -11.19 1.32
C ASP A 37 -1.46 -12.28 1.80
N MET A 38 -2.48 -11.90 2.58
CA MET A 38 -3.49 -12.82 3.11
C MET A 38 -4.45 -13.38 2.06
N TRP A 39 -4.53 -12.76 0.88
CA TRP A 39 -5.37 -13.21 -0.23
C TRP A 39 -4.56 -14.01 -1.26
N ASP A 40 -3.33 -13.57 -1.50
CA ASP A 40 -2.58 -13.95 -2.68
C ASP A 40 -1.36 -14.85 -2.37
N ILE A 41 -0.99 -15.03 -1.10
CA ILE A 41 0.02 -16.01 -0.68
C ILE A 41 -0.67 -17.32 -0.26
N PRO A 42 -0.48 -18.42 -1.01
CA PRO A 42 -1.01 -19.72 -0.60
C PRO A 42 -0.34 -20.22 0.68
N PRO A 43 -1.09 -20.90 1.58
CA PRO A 43 -0.50 -21.61 2.70
C PRO A 43 0.61 -22.59 2.26
N GLY A 44 1.68 -22.69 3.05
CA GLY A 44 2.84 -23.53 2.75
C GLY A 44 3.86 -22.92 1.78
N ARG A 45 3.68 -21.66 1.37
CA ARG A 45 4.68 -20.91 0.58
C ARG A 45 5.48 -19.96 1.49
N PRO A 46 6.80 -19.80 1.25
CA PRO A 46 7.58 -18.77 1.93
C PRO A 46 7.09 -17.38 1.52
N TRP A 47 6.59 -16.61 2.49
CA TRP A 47 5.95 -15.32 2.24
C TRP A 47 6.86 -14.33 1.47
N GLN A 48 8.13 -14.22 1.88
CA GLN A 48 9.13 -13.33 1.26
C GLN A 48 9.28 -13.58 -0.24
N ARG A 49 9.43 -14.86 -0.62
CA ARG A 49 9.60 -15.25 -2.03
C ARG A 49 8.38 -14.92 -2.87
N GLU A 50 7.18 -15.01 -2.31
CA GLU A 50 5.97 -14.65 -3.05
C GLU A 50 5.84 -13.13 -3.20
N ILE A 51 6.24 -12.34 -2.20
CA ILE A 51 6.31 -10.88 -2.33
C ILE A 51 7.33 -10.49 -3.41
N GLU A 52 8.57 -10.98 -3.33
CA GLU A 52 9.65 -10.69 -4.31
C GLU A 52 9.21 -10.94 -5.76
N ARG A 53 8.47 -12.03 -6.00
CA ARG A 53 7.95 -12.38 -7.34
C ARG A 53 6.90 -11.42 -7.88
N GLN A 54 6.17 -10.75 -6.99
CA GLN A 54 5.03 -9.90 -7.33
C GLN A 54 5.45 -8.43 -7.40
N ILE A 55 6.28 -7.95 -6.46
CA ILE A 55 6.65 -6.53 -6.41
C ILE A 55 7.22 -6.03 -7.73
N VAL A 56 8.02 -6.83 -8.43
CA VAL A 56 8.65 -6.49 -9.73
C VAL A 56 7.65 -6.30 -10.87
N LYS A 57 6.39 -6.74 -10.70
CA LYS A 57 5.32 -6.69 -11.72
C LYS A 57 4.23 -5.69 -11.39
N ILE A 58 4.03 -5.40 -10.11
CA ILE A 58 3.00 -4.48 -9.64
C ILE A 58 3.45 -3.04 -9.95
N PRO A 59 2.55 -2.17 -10.47
CA PRO A 59 2.93 -0.83 -10.90
C PRO A 59 2.90 0.22 -9.79
N SER A 60 2.35 -0.07 -8.60
CA SER A 60 2.27 0.86 -7.48
C SER A 60 2.28 0.15 -6.11
N ALA A 61 2.58 0.89 -5.05
CA ALA A 61 2.46 0.41 -3.66
C ALA A 61 1.66 1.40 -2.81
N ALA A 62 0.75 0.90 -1.98
CA ALA A 62 0.06 1.65 -0.95
C ALA A 62 0.57 1.21 0.43
N VAL A 63 1.01 2.18 1.21
CA VAL A 63 1.66 1.96 2.51
C VAL A 63 0.74 2.45 3.60
N PHE A 64 0.10 1.52 4.31
CA PHE A 64 -0.88 1.80 5.35
C PHE A 64 -0.22 2.05 6.69
N VAL A 65 -0.70 3.09 7.38
CA VAL A 65 -0.17 3.56 8.66
C VAL A 65 -1.33 3.72 9.63
N GLY A 66 -1.41 2.86 10.64
CA GLY A 66 -2.40 2.92 11.72
C GLY A 66 -1.91 3.62 12.99
N SER A 67 -2.59 3.36 14.10
CA SER A 67 -2.33 3.95 15.43
C SER A 67 -0.94 3.64 15.99
N SER A 68 -0.40 2.45 15.72
CA SER A 68 0.98 2.10 16.09
C SER A 68 2.03 2.77 15.21
N GLY A 69 1.58 3.65 14.30
CA GLY A 69 2.38 4.32 13.29
C GLY A 69 3.14 3.29 12.47
N ILE A 70 4.32 3.71 12.04
CA ILE A 70 5.18 2.89 11.21
C ILE A 70 6.17 2.05 12.05
N GLY A 71 6.44 2.43 13.30
CA GLY A 71 7.51 1.83 14.12
C GLY A 71 8.88 1.87 13.43
N PRO A 72 9.92 1.19 13.95
CA PRO A 72 11.03 0.80 13.10
C PRO A 72 10.42 -0.10 12.02
N TRP A 73 10.35 0.38 10.76
CA TRP A 73 9.75 -0.37 9.64
C TRP A 73 10.18 -1.84 9.71
N GLN A 74 9.21 -2.70 9.96
CA GLN A 74 9.33 -3.90 10.81
C GLN A 74 10.18 -5.05 10.28
N GLN A 75 10.96 -4.86 9.21
CA GLN A 75 12.07 -5.71 8.77
C GLN A 75 12.74 -4.99 7.58
N LEU A 76 14.08 -5.05 7.48
CA LEU A 76 14.88 -4.53 6.36
C LEU A 76 14.31 -4.91 4.98
N GLU A 77 13.60 -6.04 4.94
CA GLU A 77 12.95 -6.62 3.77
C GLU A 77 11.82 -5.76 3.21
N ILE A 78 10.91 -5.24 4.04
CA ILE A 78 9.79 -4.44 3.54
C ILE A 78 10.29 -3.09 3.00
N GLU A 79 11.30 -2.50 3.66
CA GLU A 79 11.98 -1.32 3.13
C GLU A 79 12.64 -1.62 1.78
N ALA A 80 13.32 -2.76 1.64
CA ALA A 80 13.90 -3.19 0.37
C ALA A 80 12.84 -3.34 -0.74
N PHE A 81 11.68 -3.91 -0.41
CA PHE A 81 10.56 -4.02 -1.35
C PHE A 81 10.01 -2.66 -1.77
N LEU A 82 9.86 -1.72 -0.85
CA LEU A 82 9.41 -0.36 -1.20
C LEU A 82 10.45 0.40 -2.02
N ARG A 83 11.74 0.24 -1.72
CA ARG A 83 12.83 0.81 -2.51
C ARG A 83 12.84 0.29 -3.95
N GLU A 84 12.37 -0.93 -4.20
CA GLU A 84 12.19 -1.47 -5.56
C GLU A 84 11.09 -0.75 -6.35
N PHE A 85 10.00 -0.31 -5.70
CA PHE A 85 9.02 0.55 -6.36
C PHE A 85 9.64 1.91 -6.69
N VAL A 86 10.37 2.51 -5.74
CA VAL A 86 11.04 3.79 -5.94
C VAL A 86 12.09 3.72 -7.06
N SER A 87 12.91 2.67 -7.11
CA SER A 87 13.95 2.48 -8.13
C SER A 87 13.38 2.40 -9.55
N ARG A 88 12.18 1.82 -9.67
CA ARG A 88 11.42 1.70 -10.93
C ARG A 88 10.60 2.94 -11.27
N GLY A 89 10.60 3.96 -10.42
CA GLY A 89 9.76 5.16 -10.58
C GLY A 89 8.26 4.88 -10.40
N CYS A 90 7.90 3.77 -9.77
CA CYS A 90 6.53 3.44 -9.43
C CYS A 90 6.05 4.28 -8.24
N PRO A 91 4.79 4.74 -8.23
CA PRO A 91 4.25 5.47 -7.09
C PRO A 91 4.21 4.60 -5.83
N VAL A 92 4.72 5.16 -4.74
CA VAL A 92 4.53 4.66 -3.38
C VAL A 92 3.65 5.66 -2.65
N ILE A 93 2.52 5.20 -2.13
CA ILE A 93 1.42 6.05 -1.68
C ILE A 93 1.24 5.82 -0.18
N PRO A 94 1.69 6.75 0.68
CA PRO A 94 1.36 6.69 2.10
C PRO A 94 -0.15 6.86 2.31
N VAL A 95 -0.73 5.95 3.08
CA VAL A 95 -2.15 5.92 3.42
C VAL A 95 -2.30 5.92 4.94
N LEU A 96 -2.86 7.00 5.47
CA LEU A 96 -3.19 7.08 6.89
C LEU A 96 -4.54 6.43 7.13
N LEU A 97 -4.58 5.47 8.05
CA LEU A 97 -5.82 4.82 8.48
C LEU A 97 -6.60 5.71 9.45
N PRO A 98 -7.91 5.44 9.66
CA PRO A 98 -8.75 6.24 10.56
C PRO A 98 -8.23 6.36 12.00
N ASP A 99 -7.45 5.39 12.47
CA ASP A 99 -6.85 5.35 13.80
C ASP A 99 -5.41 5.92 13.85
N ALA A 100 -4.88 6.39 12.72
CA ALA A 100 -3.50 6.88 12.64
C ALA A 100 -3.26 8.15 13.47
N VAL A 101 -2.12 8.19 14.16
CA VAL A 101 -1.66 9.38 14.90
C VAL A 101 -1.48 10.59 13.98
N ASP A 102 -1.69 11.81 14.48
CA ASP A 102 -1.68 13.05 13.69
C ASP A 102 -0.42 13.23 12.83
N LYS A 103 0.75 12.88 13.39
CA LYS A 103 2.06 12.98 12.72
C LYS A 103 2.80 11.65 12.83
N PRO A 104 2.54 10.68 11.95
CA PRO A 104 3.31 9.45 11.93
C PRO A 104 4.73 9.77 11.47
N LYS A 105 5.72 9.17 12.14
CA LYS A 105 7.11 9.20 11.67
C LYS A 105 7.23 8.29 10.46
N LEU A 106 7.29 8.87 9.26
CA LEU A 106 7.53 8.11 8.03
C LEU A 106 9.04 7.95 7.79
N PRO A 107 9.48 6.91 7.05
CA PRO A 107 10.84 6.85 6.53
C PRO A 107 11.15 8.05 5.62
N PRO A 108 12.41 8.51 5.54
CA PRO A 108 12.79 9.67 4.72
C PRO A 108 12.34 9.60 3.26
N PHE A 109 12.32 8.40 2.66
CA PHE A 109 11.88 8.22 1.28
C PHE A 109 10.37 8.43 1.07
N LEU A 110 9.56 8.41 2.15
CA LEU A 110 8.13 8.70 2.13
C LEU A 110 7.80 10.13 2.61
N GLU A 111 8.73 10.84 3.26
CA GLU A 111 8.48 12.19 3.82
C GLU A 111 8.11 13.21 2.73
N GLY A 112 8.64 13.06 1.51
CA GLY A 112 8.34 13.95 0.37
C GLY A 112 7.10 13.55 -0.45
N MET A 113 6.43 12.44 -0.11
CA MET A 113 5.28 11.93 -0.86
C MET A 113 3.98 12.52 -0.34
N GLN A 114 3.02 12.78 -1.23
CA GLN A 114 1.66 13.15 -0.81
C GLN A 114 0.93 11.96 -0.18
N TRP A 115 0.19 12.20 0.89
CA TRP A 115 -0.54 11.16 1.60
C TRP A 115 -2.02 11.15 1.22
N VAL A 116 -2.62 9.97 1.34
CA VAL A 116 -4.07 9.79 1.39
C VAL A 116 -4.47 9.64 2.84
N ASP A 117 -5.44 10.44 3.30
CA ASP A 117 -5.85 10.49 4.71
C ASP A 117 -7.27 9.97 4.89
N PHE A 118 -7.43 8.74 5.40
CA PHE A 118 -8.74 8.14 5.69
C PHE A 118 -9.37 8.64 7.00
N ARG A 119 -8.72 9.57 7.72
CA ARG A 119 -9.32 10.25 8.88
C ARG A 119 -10.24 11.40 8.46
N THR A 120 -10.14 11.83 7.20
CA THR A 120 -10.94 12.91 6.62
C THR A 120 -11.89 12.37 5.54
N SER A 121 -13.05 13.00 5.37
CA SER A 121 -14.01 12.64 4.31
C SER A 121 -13.90 13.52 3.06
N ASP A 122 -13.28 14.70 3.16
CA ASP A 122 -13.10 15.64 2.05
C ASP A 122 -11.65 16.13 2.00
N PRO A 123 -10.92 15.93 0.88
CA PRO A 123 -11.32 15.16 -0.31
C PRO A 123 -11.54 13.67 -0.02
N ASN A 124 -12.40 13.00 -0.79
CA ASN A 124 -12.69 11.58 -0.63
C ASN A 124 -11.40 10.74 -0.68
N PRO A 125 -11.02 10.06 0.41
CA PRO A 125 -9.74 9.35 0.48
C PRO A 125 -9.66 8.17 -0.48
N MET A 126 -10.78 7.50 -0.76
CA MET A 126 -10.81 6.38 -1.70
C MET A 126 -10.51 6.85 -3.13
N GLU A 127 -11.15 7.94 -3.57
CA GLU A 127 -10.89 8.53 -4.88
C GLU A 127 -9.43 9.01 -5.01
N ARG A 128 -8.88 9.59 -3.94
CA ARG A 128 -7.47 9.97 -3.90
C ARG A 128 -6.52 8.79 -3.98
N LEU A 129 -6.85 7.68 -3.32
CA LEU A 129 -6.08 6.44 -3.42
C LEU A 129 -6.12 5.87 -4.84
N ILE A 130 -7.30 5.81 -5.45
CA ILE A 130 -7.46 5.35 -6.84
C ILE A 130 -6.68 6.26 -7.80
N TRP A 131 -6.70 7.58 -7.57
CA TRP A 131 -5.89 8.51 -8.35
C TRP A 131 -4.39 8.24 -8.20
N GLY A 132 -3.91 8.03 -6.97
CA GLY A 132 -2.52 7.66 -6.73
C GLY A 132 -2.09 6.37 -7.44
N ILE A 133 -2.98 5.36 -7.47
CA ILE A 133 -2.72 4.05 -8.09
C ILE A 133 -2.72 4.16 -9.64
N THR A 134 -3.67 4.89 -10.20
CA THR A 134 -3.94 4.88 -11.65
C THR A 134 -3.32 6.06 -12.40
N GLY A 135 -2.92 7.12 -11.69
CA GLY A 135 -2.52 8.40 -12.27
C GLY A 135 -3.69 9.19 -12.88
N LYS A 136 -4.93 8.71 -12.77
CA LYS A 136 -6.13 9.35 -13.33
C LYS A 136 -7.01 9.90 -12.23
N ARG A 137 -7.35 11.19 -12.33
CA ARG A 137 -8.32 11.83 -11.44
C ARG A 137 -9.72 11.40 -11.86
N ILE A 138 -10.51 10.91 -10.90
CA ILE A 138 -11.92 10.54 -11.06
C ILE A 138 -12.81 11.57 -10.38
#